data_AF-A0A9R1PJQ7-F1
#
_entry.id   AF-A0A9R1PJQ7-F1
#
_cell.length_a   1.000
_cell.length_b   1.000
_cell.length_c   1.000
_cell.angle_alpha   90.00
_cell.angle_beta   90.00
_cell.angle_gamma   90.00
#
_symmetry.space_group_name_H-M   'P 1'
#
loop_
_entity.id
_entity.type
_entity.pdbx_description
1 polymer ?
#
loop_
_entity_poly.entity_id
_entity_poly.type
_entity_poly.pdbx_seq_one_letter_code
_entity_poly.pdbx_strand_id
1 'polypeptide(L)'
;MLLCPHLQKTPEADGADKTEEEENPMMETVRSKCITQLLLLGAIDSIQKRYWSKLQATQQIAIMDILLSLLEFASSYNSPSNLRTRMHHIPPERPPLNLLRQELAGTTIYLEILHKSTVHNGANGSSEETNGSGVESDQQEKLRSLAEGKLVSFCGNILKEASDLQPSNGETASADIHRVLDLRAPVIIKVLHGMCIMDAQIFKKHLREFYPLITKLICCDQMDVRGALGDLFSKQLTPLMP
;
A
#
# COMPACT_ATOMS: atom_id res chain seq x y z
N MET A 1 -71.62 9.95 -43.81
CA MET A 1 -71.20 11.37 -43.73
C MET A 1 -69.76 11.37 -43.24
N LEU A 2 -68.78 11.49 -44.15
CA LEU A 2 -68.05 12.74 -44.46
C LEU A 2 -67.18 13.15 -43.25
N LEU A 3 -65.84 13.23 -43.26
CA LEU A 3 -64.83 13.58 -44.27
C LEU A 3 -63.46 12.92 -43.93
N CYS A 4 -62.66 12.63 -44.96
CA CYS A 4 -61.20 12.87 -44.96
C CYS A 4 -60.94 14.10 -45.86
N PRO A 5 -59.84 14.86 -45.70
CA PRO A 5 -58.68 14.61 -46.58
C PRO A 5 -57.26 14.97 -46.05
N HIS A 6 -56.28 14.30 -46.69
CA HIS A 6 -54.85 14.58 -46.95
C HIS A 6 -53.84 14.86 -45.80
N LEU A 7 -52.78 14.06 -45.56
CA LEU A 7 -51.66 13.49 -46.35
C LEU A 7 -50.40 14.38 -46.33
N GLN A 8 -49.39 13.98 -45.54
CA GLN A 8 -47.98 14.20 -45.88
C GLN A 8 -47.08 13.11 -45.27
N LYS A 9 -46.06 12.72 -46.05
CA LYS A 9 -45.24 11.51 -45.98
C LYS A 9 -43.86 11.86 -45.36
N THR A 10 -43.41 11.09 -44.36
CA THR A 10 -42.03 10.62 -43.98
C THR A 10 -40.85 11.64 -43.90
N PRO A 11 -39.75 11.43 -43.14
CA PRO A 11 -39.11 10.12 -42.79
C PRO A 11 -38.45 10.02 -41.38
N GLU A 12 -37.80 8.86 -41.14
CA GLU A 12 -36.66 8.62 -40.22
C GLU A 12 -36.93 8.76 -38.70
N ALA A 13 -36.84 7.74 -37.82
CA ALA A 13 -35.90 6.64 -37.71
C ALA A 13 -34.42 7.06 -37.78
N ASP A 14 -33.99 7.97 -36.92
CA ASP A 14 -32.72 7.83 -36.20
C ASP A 14 -32.60 8.87 -35.08
N GLY A 15 -31.81 8.51 -34.06
CA GLY A 15 -31.18 9.52 -33.19
C GLY A 15 -31.84 9.74 -31.83
N ALA A 16 -31.28 9.07 -30.84
CA ALA A 16 -30.91 9.59 -29.52
C ALA A 16 -31.39 8.71 -28.35
N ASP A 17 -30.90 7.47 -28.31
CA ASP A 17 -30.55 6.87 -27.02
C ASP A 17 -29.19 6.19 -27.13
N LYS A 18 -28.19 7.03 -27.37
CA LYS A 18 -26.80 6.76 -27.04
C LYS A 18 -26.34 7.91 -26.19
N THR A 19 -26.84 7.95 -24.96
CA THR A 19 -26.03 8.53 -23.89
C THR A 19 -24.89 7.53 -23.67
N GLU A 20 -23.91 7.54 -24.59
CA GLU A 20 -22.59 7.00 -24.31
C GLU A 20 -22.11 7.83 -23.12
N GLU A 21 -22.23 7.25 -21.91
CA GLU A 21 -21.65 7.77 -20.69
C GLU A 21 -20.19 8.10 -21.02
N GLU A 22 -19.92 9.38 -21.22
CA GLU A 22 -18.60 9.89 -21.56
C GLU A 22 -17.69 9.59 -20.35
N GLU A 23 -17.03 8.44 -20.39
CA GLU A 23 -16.16 7.96 -19.31
C GLU A 23 -15.14 9.07 -19.03
N ASN A 24 -15.11 9.57 -17.79
CA ASN A 24 -14.17 10.63 -17.42
C ASN A 24 -12.74 10.16 -17.79
N PRO A 25 -12.00 10.88 -18.67
CA PRO A 25 -10.70 10.43 -19.19
C PRO A 25 -9.67 10.18 -18.08
N MET A 26 -9.85 10.80 -16.92
CA MET A 26 -9.08 10.53 -15.71
C MET A 26 -9.29 9.09 -15.20
N MET A 27 -10.52 8.59 -15.21
CA MET A 27 -10.88 7.25 -14.73
C MET A 27 -10.41 6.14 -15.67
N GLU A 28 -10.45 6.38 -16.99
CA GLU A 28 -9.87 5.47 -17.98
C GLU A 28 -8.35 5.32 -17.80
N THR A 29 -7.65 6.45 -17.57
CA THR A 29 -6.21 6.46 -17.30
C THR A 29 -5.88 5.71 -16.01
N VAL A 30 -6.66 5.95 -14.94
CA VAL A 30 -6.49 5.23 -13.66
C VAL A 30 -6.70 3.74 -13.85
N ARG A 31 -7.76 3.32 -14.55
CA ARG A 31 -8.07 1.90 -14.82
C ARG A 31 -6.95 1.21 -15.59
N SER A 32 -6.48 1.82 -16.67
CA SER A 32 -5.39 1.27 -17.50
C SER A 32 -4.09 1.11 -16.72
N LYS A 33 -3.78 2.08 -15.84
CA LYS A 33 -2.67 1.97 -14.89
C LYS A 33 -2.88 0.79 -13.93
N CYS A 34 -4.04 0.68 -13.29
CA CYS A 34 -4.32 -0.39 -12.32
C CYS A 34 -4.11 -1.79 -12.92
N ILE A 35 -4.63 -2.03 -14.13
CA ILE A 35 -4.47 -3.34 -14.81
C ILE A 35 -3.00 -3.66 -15.01
N THR A 36 -2.23 -2.71 -15.57
CA THR A 36 -0.80 -2.89 -15.83
C THR A 36 -0.03 -3.12 -14.53
N GLN A 37 -0.34 -2.36 -13.49
CA GLN A 37 0.31 -2.46 -12.18
C GLN A 37 -0.02 -3.77 -11.46
N LEU A 38 -1.23 -4.33 -11.61
CA LEU A 38 -1.59 -5.65 -11.06
C LEU A 38 -0.77 -6.77 -11.68
N LEU A 39 -0.60 -6.75 -13.00
CA LEU A 39 0.24 -7.71 -13.72
C LEU A 39 1.70 -7.60 -13.27
N LEU A 40 2.22 -6.38 -13.18
CA LEU A 40 3.58 -6.12 -12.71
C LEU A 40 3.77 -6.56 -11.26
N LEU A 41 2.78 -6.32 -10.39
CA LEU A 41 2.82 -6.74 -8.99
C LEU A 41 2.89 -8.27 -8.86
N GLY A 42 2.09 -9.01 -9.63
CA GLY A 42 2.14 -10.47 -9.67
C GLY A 42 3.47 -11.01 -10.20
N ALA A 43 4.06 -10.34 -11.20
CA ALA A 43 5.38 -10.68 -11.71
C ALA A 43 6.48 -10.46 -10.67
N ILE A 44 6.49 -9.30 -9.99
CA ILE A 44 7.43 -8.99 -8.91
C ILE A 44 7.30 -10.01 -7.77
N ASP A 45 6.08 -10.34 -7.35
CA ASP A 45 5.85 -11.34 -6.30
C ASP A 45 6.40 -12.73 -6.69
N SER A 46 6.23 -13.12 -7.96
CA SER A 46 6.78 -14.37 -8.47
C SER A 46 8.31 -14.36 -8.51
N ILE A 47 8.91 -13.25 -8.92
CA ILE A 47 10.37 -13.08 -8.99
C ILE A 47 10.98 -13.12 -7.58
N GLN A 48 10.45 -12.35 -6.63
CA GLN A 48 10.98 -12.26 -5.27
C GLN A 48 10.82 -13.59 -4.49
N LYS A 49 9.79 -14.39 -4.78
CA LYS A 49 9.64 -15.71 -4.15
C LYS A 49 10.63 -16.74 -4.68
N ARG A 50 10.96 -16.69 -5.98
CA ARG A 50 11.71 -17.76 -6.66
C ARG A 50 13.20 -17.45 -6.88
N TYR A 51 13.53 -16.18 -7.02
CA TYR A 51 14.84 -15.77 -7.54
C TYR A 51 15.54 -14.69 -6.72
N TRP A 52 15.00 -14.24 -5.58
CA TRP A 52 15.56 -13.12 -4.81
C TRP A 52 17.06 -13.26 -4.52
N SER A 53 17.49 -14.42 -4.03
CA SER A 53 18.90 -14.71 -3.72
C SER A 53 19.83 -14.77 -4.94
N LYS A 54 19.27 -14.83 -6.16
CA LYS A 54 20.04 -14.83 -7.42
C LYS A 54 20.14 -13.45 -8.06
N LEU A 55 19.43 -12.46 -7.53
CA LEU A 55 19.45 -11.09 -8.05
C LEU A 55 20.67 -10.34 -7.51
N GLN A 56 21.27 -9.52 -8.36
CA GLN A 56 22.30 -8.56 -7.94
C GLN A 56 21.68 -7.47 -7.07
N ALA A 57 22.49 -6.85 -6.19
CA ALA A 57 22.02 -5.78 -5.31
C ALA A 57 21.31 -4.66 -6.07
N THR A 58 21.84 -4.24 -7.23
CA THR A 58 21.22 -3.22 -8.09
C THR A 58 19.83 -3.62 -8.59
N GLN A 59 19.63 -4.90 -8.93
CA GLN A 59 18.34 -5.43 -9.37
C GLN A 59 17.33 -5.51 -8.22
N GLN A 60 17.79 -5.90 -7.03
CA GLN A 60 16.95 -5.92 -5.82
C GLN A 60 16.48 -4.51 -5.46
N ILE A 61 17.38 -3.52 -5.53
CA ILE A 61 17.05 -2.10 -5.32
C ILE A 61 16.03 -1.62 -6.35
N ALA A 62 16.24 -1.94 -7.63
CA ALA A 62 15.29 -1.56 -8.69
C ALA A 62 13.89 -2.15 -8.44
N ILE A 63 13.80 -3.41 -7.99
CA ILE A 63 12.51 -4.01 -7.62
C ILE A 63 11.87 -3.28 -6.44
N MET A 64 12.64 -2.92 -5.40
CA MET A 64 12.12 -2.14 -4.28
C MET A 64 11.59 -0.78 -4.73
N ASP A 65 12.30 -0.09 -5.62
CA ASP A 65 11.91 1.24 -6.12
C ASP A 65 10.66 1.16 -7.01
N ILE A 66 10.60 0.17 -7.90
CA ILE A 66 9.42 -0.07 -8.73
C ILE A 66 8.21 -0.34 -7.84
N LEU A 67 8.34 -1.25 -6.87
CA LEU A 67 7.22 -1.62 -6.01
C LEU A 67 6.78 -0.46 -5.11
N LEU A 68 7.71 0.36 -4.63
CA LEU A 68 7.38 1.58 -3.90
C LEU A 68 6.59 2.56 -4.78
N SER A 69 6.99 2.76 -6.04
CA SER A 69 6.26 3.63 -6.98
C SER A 69 4.83 3.12 -7.26
N LEU A 70 4.63 1.81 -7.35
CA LEU A 70 3.28 1.21 -7.47
C LEU A 70 2.43 1.50 -6.21
N LEU A 71 3.05 1.42 -5.03
CA LEU A 71 2.40 1.69 -3.77
C LEU A 71 2.06 3.17 -3.58
N GLU A 72 2.95 4.08 -3.95
CA GLU A 72 2.72 5.52 -3.88
C GLU A 72 1.55 5.94 -4.77
N PHE A 73 1.42 5.34 -5.96
CA PHE A 73 0.25 5.57 -6.81
C PHE A 73 -1.05 5.10 -6.13
N ALA A 74 -1.07 3.87 -5.61
CA ALA A 74 -2.26 3.31 -4.97
C ALA A 74 -2.64 4.08 -3.68
N SER A 75 -1.66 4.39 -2.84
CA SER A 75 -1.85 5.17 -1.61
C SER A 75 -2.31 6.59 -1.91
N SER A 76 -1.75 7.26 -2.92
CA SER A 76 -2.21 8.59 -3.34
C SER A 76 -3.69 8.58 -3.74
N TYR A 77 -4.11 7.59 -4.52
CA TYR A 77 -5.52 7.42 -4.90
C TYR A 77 -6.42 7.06 -3.70
N ASN A 78 -5.91 6.28 -2.76
CA ASN A 78 -6.59 5.87 -1.53
C ASN A 78 -6.31 6.79 -0.34
N SER A 79 -5.77 7.99 -0.57
CA SER A 79 -5.49 8.94 0.50
C SER A 79 -6.79 9.30 1.24
N PRO A 80 -6.72 9.61 2.54
CA PRO A 80 -7.89 9.98 3.32
C PRO A 80 -8.80 11.02 2.69
N SER A 81 -8.23 12.08 2.12
CA SER A 81 -8.95 13.14 1.43
C SER A 81 -9.66 12.62 0.19
N ASN A 82 -8.99 11.80 -0.62
CA ASN A 82 -9.56 11.25 -1.86
C ASN A 82 -10.66 10.22 -1.57
N LEU A 83 -10.49 9.38 -0.55
CA LEU A 83 -11.53 8.46 -0.08
C LEU A 83 -12.77 9.24 0.38
N ARG A 84 -12.59 10.30 1.18
CA ARG A 84 -13.68 11.13 1.66
C ARG A 84 -14.44 11.79 0.51
N THR A 85 -13.73 12.39 -0.45
CA THR A 85 -14.37 13.00 -1.64
C THR A 85 -15.18 11.97 -2.43
N ARG A 86 -14.62 10.78 -2.66
CA ARG A 86 -15.30 9.69 -3.39
C ARG A 86 -16.50 9.13 -2.64
N MET A 87 -16.49 9.12 -1.30
CA MET A 87 -17.66 8.69 -0.52
C MET A 87 -18.88 9.61 -0.70
N HIS A 88 -18.65 10.90 -0.95
CA HIS A 88 -19.71 11.89 -1.18
C HIS A 88 -20.16 11.97 -2.65
N HIS A 89 -19.31 11.53 -3.59
CA HIS A 89 -19.55 11.64 -5.03
C HIS A 89 -19.40 10.27 -5.71
N ILE A 90 -20.35 9.36 -5.51
CA ILE A 90 -20.40 8.11 -6.30
C ILE A 90 -21.45 8.26 -7.42
N PRO A 91 -21.08 8.72 -8.63
CA PRO A 91 -21.83 8.39 -9.82
C PRO A 91 -21.79 6.86 -10.07
N PRO A 92 -22.74 6.29 -10.84
CA PRO A 92 -22.81 4.87 -11.17
C PRO A 92 -21.73 4.41 -12.17
N GLU A 93 -20.57 5.07 -12.21
CA GLU A 93 -19.44 4.67 -13.03
C GLU A 93 -18.87 3.35 -12.51
N ARG A 94 -18.43 2.47 -13.42
CA ARG A 94 -17.72 1.24 -13.04
C ARG A 94 -16.50 1.61 -12.20
N PRO A 95 -16.49 1.32 -10.88
CA PRO A 95 -15.40 1.74 -10.02
C PRO A 95 -14.09 1.08 -10.50
N PRO A 96 -12.93 1.74 -10.32
CA PRO A 96 -11.66 1.12 -10.67
C PRO A 96 -11.51 -0.20 -9.91
N LEU A 97 -10.78 -1.15 -10.51
CA LEU A 97 -10.41 -2.41 -9.85
C LEU A 97 -9.94 -2.08 -8.43
N ASN A 98 -10.44 -2.81 -7.43
CA ASN A 98 -10.37 -2.47 -6.02
C ASN A 98 -8.93 -2.06 -5.59
N LEU A 99 -8.64 -0.77 -5.64
CA LEU A 99 -7.31 -0.20 -5.41
C LEU A 99 -6.86 -0.37 -3.97
N LEU A 100 -7.79 -0.48 -3.02
CA LEU A 100 -7.48 -0.83 -1.63
C LEU A 100 -6.91 -2.25 -1.54
N ARG A 101 -7.45 -3.20 -2.30
CA ARG A 101 -6.88 -4.55 -2.39
C ARG A 101 -5.51 -4.54 -3.07
N GLN A 102 -5.33 -3.73 -4.11
CA GLN A 102 -4.03 -3.60 -4.78
C GLN A 102 -2.98 -3.01 -3.84
N GLU A 103 -3.31 -1.97 -3.10
CA GLU A 103 -2.41 -1.37 -2.11
C GLU A 103 -2.07 -2.35 -0.99
N LEU A 104 -3.05 -3.10 -0.48
CA LEU A 104 -2.83 -4.13 0.54
C LEU A 104 -1.90 -5.25 0.04
N ALA A 105 -2.11 -5.72 -1.20
CA ALA A 105 -1.25 -6.71 -1.84
C ALA A 105 0.18 -6.16 -2.04
N GLY A 106 0.30 -4.93 -2.54
CA GLY A 106 1.57 -4.23 -2.69
C GLY A 106 2.30 -4.10 -1.36
N THR A 107 1.59 -3.73 -0.30
CA THR A 107 2.13 -3.54 1.05
C THR A 107 2.67 -4.85 1.58
N THR A 108 1.94 -5.95 1.36
CA THR A 108 2.37 -7.29 1.75
C THR A 108 3.68 -7.67 1.07
N ILE A 109 3.76 -7.55 -0.25
CA ILE A 109 4.94 -7.94 -1.03
C ILE A 109 6.14 -7.03 -0.69
N TYR A 110 5.89 -5.74 -0.49
CA TYR A 110 6.95 -4.78 -0.19
C TYR A 110 7.58 -5.04 1.17
N LEU A 111 6.76 -5.26 2.21
CA LEU A 111 7.25 -5.65 3.53
C LEU A 111 8.04 -6.97 3.46
N GLU A 112 7.55 -7.98 2.74
CA GLU A 112 8.29 -9.24 2.54
C GLU A 112 9.68 -9.02 1.94
N ILE A 113 9.78 -8.21 0.88
CA ILE A 113 11.04 -7.89 0.21
C ILE A 113 11.98 -7.15 1.16
N LEU A 114 11.50 -6.12 1.86
CA LEU A 114 12.31 -5.32 2.77
C LEU A 114 12.80 -6.15 3.98
N HIS A 115 11.95 -7.02 4.53
CA HIS A 115 12.37 -7.95 5.58
C HIS A 115 13.44 -8.91 5.08
N LYS A 116 13.29 -9.51 3.90
CA LYS A 116 14.33 -10.38 3.30
C LYS A 116 15.67 -9.66 3.13
N SER A 117 15.64 -8.39 2.75
CA SER A 117 16.85 -7.60 2.52
C SER A 117 17.50 -7.02 3.77
N THR A 118 16.79 -7.03 4.90
CA THR A 118 17.33 -6.56 6.18
C THR A 118 17.97 -7.68 7.01
N VAL A 119 17.67 -8.94 6.69
CA VAL A 119 18.26 -10.13 7.33
C VAL A 119 19.72 -10.30 6.92
N HIS A 120 20.57 -10.60 7.91
CA HIS A 120 21.95 -10.99 7.66
C HIS A 120 21.99 -12.42 7.12
N ASN A 121 22.35 -12.59 5.86
CA ASN A 121 22.56 -13.92 5.26
C ASN A 121 23.94 -14.45 5.70
N GLY A 122 24.07 -14.75 6.99
CA GLY A 122 25.34 -15.16 7.61
C GLY A 122 25.68 -16.65 7.50
N ALA A 123 24.81 -17.48 6.93
CA ALA A 123 25.09 -18.92 6.80
C ALA A 123 24.16 -19.57 5.77
N ASN A 124 24.73 -19.98 4.63
CA ASN A 124 24.53 -21.31 4.04
C ASN A 124 25.24 -21.40 2.68
N GLY A 125 26.41 -22.04 2.68
CA GLY A 125 27.13 -22.43 1.47
C GLY A 125 28.63 -22.48 1.69
N SER A 126 29.10 -23.60 2.24
CA SER A 126 30.44 -24.19 2.06
C SER A 126 31.61 -23.26 1.69
N SER A 127 32.59 -23.22 2.60
CA SER A 127 34.03 -23.25 2.31
C SER A 127 34.43 -23.05 0.85
N GLU A 128 34.97 -21.88 0.52
CA GLU A 128 36.29 -21.80 -0.10
C GLU A 128 36.81 -20.36 0.02
N GLU A 129 38.03 -20.28 0.55
CA GLU A 129 38.81 -19.06 0.66
C GLU A 129 39.01 -18.48 -0.73
N THR A 130 38.45 -17.30 -0.99
CA THR A 130 38.85 -16.48 -2.14
C THR A 130 38.90 -15.03 -1.70
N ASN A 131 40.08 -14.44 -1.86
CA ASN A 131 40.47 -13.07 -1.51
C ASN A 131 39.75 -11.98 -2.35
N GLY A 132 38.44 -12.13 -2.59
CA GLY A 132 37.56 -11.18 -3.29
C GLY A 132 36.41 -10.62 -2.43
N SER A 133 36.35 -10.97 -1.15
CA SER A 133 35.17 -10.83 -0.27
C SER A 133 34.81 -9.41 0.19
N GLY A 134 35.70 -8.41 0.02
CA GLY A 134 35.44 -7.05 0.49
C GLY A 134 34.32 -6.35 -0.28
N VAL A 135 34.33 -6.43 -1.61
CA VAL A 135 33.41 -5.65 -2.47
C VAL A 135 31.97 -6.19 -2.41
N GLU A 136 31.80 -7.52 -2.35
CA GLU A 136 30.47 -8.14 -2.23
C GLU A 136 29.85 -7.92 -0.84
N SER A 137 30.68 -7.96 0.21
CA SER A 137 30.25 -7.62 1.58
C SER A 137 29.78 -6.16 1.68
N ASP A 138 30.53 -5.23 1.09
CA ASP A 138 30.19 -3.80 1.09
C ASP A 138 28.88 -3.50 0.32
N GLN A 139 28.65 -4.19 -0.81
CA GLN A 139 27.41 -4.02 -1.57
C GLN A 139 26.20 -4.59 -0.82
N GLN A 140 26.37 -5.72 -0.13
CA GLN A 140 25.32 -6.32 0.67
C GLN A 140 24.96 -5.45 1.89
N GLU A 141 25.94 -4.82 2.52
CA GLU A 141 25.71 -3.87 3.62
C GLU A 141 24.99 -2.59 3.15
N LYS A 142 25.37 -2.06 1.97
CA LYS A 142 24.67 -0.93 1.33
C LYS A 142 23.23 -1.25 1.00
N LEU A 143 22.96 -2.43 0.44
CA LEU A 143 21.61 -2.90 0.17
C LEU A 143 20.80 -3.00 1.47
N ARG A 144 21.40 -3.59 2.52
CA ARG A 144 20.74 -3.76 3.82
C ARG A 144 20.38 -2.43 4.45
N SER A 145 21.31 -1.49 4.50
CA SER A 145 21.08 -0.15 5.05
C SER A 145 20.02 0.63 4.25
N LEU A 146 20.02 0.48 2.92
CA LEU A 146 18.96 1.04 2.07
C LEU A 146 17.59 0.41 2.36
N ALA A 147 17.54 -0.92 2.48
CA ALA A 147 16.29 -1.65 2.78
C ALA A 147 15.76 -1.29 4.16
N GLU A 148 16.63 -1.15 5.17
CA GLU A 148 16.28 -0.66 6.50
C GLU A 148 15.67 0.74 6.43
N GLY A 149 16.33 1.68 5.73
CA GLY A 149 15.81 3.03 5.56
C GLY A 149 14.44 3.06 4.87
N LYS A 150 14.25 2.24 3.83
CA LYS A 150 12.96 2.09 3.14
C LYS A 150 11.87 1.49 4.03
N LEU A 151 12.21 0.46 4.82
CA LEU A 151 11.29 -0.17 5.77
C LEU A 151 10.82 0.81 6.85
N VAL A 152 11.76 1.54 7.45
CA VAL A 152 11.45 2.52 8.50
C VAL A 152 10.59 3.64 7.94
N SER A 153 10.97 4.21 6.79
CA SER A 153 10.20 5.27 6.13
C SER A 153 8.79 4.82 5.77
N PHE A 154 8.64 3.64 5.17
CA PHE A 154 7.34 3.10 4.77
C PHE A 154 6.42 2.84 5.97
N CYS A 155 6.91 2.14 7.00
CA CYS A 155 6.14 1.90 8.23
C CYS A 155 5.77 3.22 8.92
N GLY A 156 6.73 4.13 9.05
CA GLY A 156 6.52 5.45 9.67
C GLY A 156 5.46 6.28 8.96
N ASN A 157 5.47 6.32 7.62
CA ASN A 157 4.49 7.07 6.84
C ASN A 157 3.07 6.53 7.02
N ILE A 158 2.87 5.20 6.97
CA ILE A 158 1.54 4.61 7.16
C ILE A 158 1.04 4.83 8.60
N LEU A 159 1.90 4.69 9.61
CA LEU A 159 1.52 5.00 10.99
C LEU A 159 1.20 6.48 11.20
N LYS A 160 1.92 7.37 10.52
CA LYS A 160 1.66 8.81 10.55
C LYS A 160 0.31 9.14 9.92
N GLU A 161 0.03 8.64 8.72
CA GLU A 161 -1.29 8.79 8.08
C GLU A 161 -2.42 8.28 8.99
N ALA A 162 -2.24 7.12 9.61
CA ALA A 162 -3.22 6.54 10.54
C ALA A 162 -3.40 7.38 11.81
N SER A 163 -2.32 8.00 12.29
CA SER A 163 -2.33 8.88 13.47
C SER A 163 -3.00 10.21 13.17
N ASP A 164 -2.78 10.76 11.97
CA ASP A 164 -3.36 12.03 11.53
C ASP A 164 -4.86 11.90 11.21
N LEU A 165 -5.32 10.66 10.94
CA LEU A 165 -6.73 10.31 10.83
C LEU A 165 -7.47 10.30 12.18
N GLN A 166 -6.76 10.20 13.30
CA GLN A 166 -7.41 10.21 14.61
C GLN A 166 -7.92 11.62 14.94
N PRO A 167 -9.14 11.75 15.48
CA PRO A 167 -9.64 13.05 15.93
C PRO A 167 -8.71 13.62 17.01
N SER A 168 -8.56 14.94 17.01
CA SER A 168 -7.83 15.64 18.08
C SER A 168 -8.62 15.52 19.39
N ASN A 169 -7.92 15.39 20.53
CA ASN A 169 -8.54 15.09 21.83
C ASN A 169 -9.78 15.96 22.11
N GLY A 170 -10.97 15.35 22.10
CA GLY A 170 -12.24 15.98 22.47
C GLY A 170 -13.20 16.26 21.31
N GLU A 171 -12.77 16.11 20.06
CA GLU A 171 -13.65 16.21 18.89
C GLU A 171 -14.25 14.84 18.56
N THR A 172 -15.57 14.74 18.44
CA THR A 172 -16.19 13.53 17.89
C THR A 172 -15.77 13.40 16.42
N ALA A 173 -15.12 12.30 16.07
CA ALA A 173 -14.81 11.99 14.67
C ALA A 173 -16.10 12.05 13.84
N SER A 174 -16.04 12.72 12.69
CA SER A 174 -17.16 12.68 11.77
C SER A 174 -17.36 11.24 11.28
N ALA A 175 -18.59 10.84 10.95
CA ALA A 175 -18.87 9.52 10.39
C ALA A 175 -18.00 9.20 9.16
N ASP A 176 -17.58 10.23 8.41
CA ASP A 176 -16.63 10.11 7.30
C ASP A 176 -15.25 9.62 7.76
N ILE A 177 -14.72 10.14 8.87
CA ILE A 177 -13.41 9.77 9.40
C ILE A 177 -13.43 8.29 9.81
N HIS A 178 -14.48 7.86 10.51
CA HIS A 178 -14.64 6.45 10.89
C HIS A 178 -14.63 5.53 9.66
N ARG A 179 -15.40 5.86 8.62
CA ARG A 179 -15.48 5.04 7.40
C ARG A 179 -14.20 5.09 6.56
N VAL A 180 -13.48 6.21 6.53
CA VAL A 180 -12.14 6.25 5.92
C VAL A 180 -11.17 5.35 6.69
N LEU A 181 -11.21 5.41 8.02
CA LEU A 181 -10.36 4.59 8.87
C LEU A 181 -10.68 3.09 8.74
N ASP A 182 -11.95 2.71 8.63
CA ASP A 182 -12.38 1.33 8.30
C ASP A 182 -11.70 0.82 7.01
N LEU A 183 -11.70 1.65 5.96
CA LEU A 183 -11.12 1.30 4.66
C LEU A 183 -9.57 1.21 4.71
N ARG A 184 -8.92 2.01 5.55
CA ARG A 184 -7.45 2.01 5.72
C ARG A 184 -6.96 0.95 6.69
N ALA A 185 -7.80 0.48 7.62
CA ALA A 185 -7.43 -0.45 8.67
C ALA A 185 -6.66 -1.69 8.19
N PRO A 186 -7.02 -2.37 7.07
CA PRO A 186 -6.28 -3.54 6.61
C PRO A 186 -4.80 -3.26 6.29
N VAL A 187 -4.49 -2.10 5.69
CA VAL A 187 -3.11 -1.70 5.37
C VAL A 187 -2.34 -1.37 6.66
N ILE A 188 -2.99 -0.65 7.59
CA ILE A 188 -2.40 -0.29 8.89
C ILE A 188 -2.06 -1.55 9.69
N ILE A 189 -3.01 -2.49 9.80
CA ILE A 189 -2.81 -3.78 10.48
C ILE A 189 -1.66 -4.55 9.83
N LYS A 190 -1.59 -4.57 8.48
CA LYS A 190 -0.52 -5.26 7.78
C LYS A 190 0.85 -4.67 8.09
N VAL A 191 0.96 -3.35 8.18
CA VAL A 191 2.19 -2.65 8.59
C VAL A 191 2.55 -2.96 10.04
N LEU A 192 1.59 -2.90 10.98
CA LEU A 192 1.83 -3.25 12.39
C LEU A 192 2.34 -4.70 12.52
N HIS A 193 1.75 -5.64 11.81
CA HIS A 193 2.23 -7.03 11.77
C HIS A 193 3.60 -7.18 11.11
N GLY A 194 3.92 -6.37 10.09
CA GLY A 194 5.28 -6.28 9.53
C GLY A 194 6.28 -5.80 10.58
N MET A 195 5.92 -4.79 11.38
CA MET A 195 6.75 -4.31 12.48
C MET A 195 6.95 -5.36 13.57
N CYS A 196 5.97 -6.24 13.81
CA CYS A 196 6.13 -7.37 14.73
C CYS A 196 7.27 -8.33 14.33
N ILE A 197 7.51 -8.51 13.03
CA ILE A 197 8.56 -9.40 12.49
C ILE A 197 9.83 -8.65 12.08
N MET A 198 9.88 -7.34 12.30
CA MET A 198 11.06 -6.52 12.09
C MET A 198 12.20 -6.98 13.02
N ASP A 199 13.43 -6.91 12.52
CA ASP A 199 14.62 -7.14 13.35
C ASP A 199 14.60 -6.22 14.58
N ALA A 200 14.81 -6.81 15.75
CA ALA A 200 14.68 -6.12 17.03
C ALA A 200 15.70 -4.97 17.18
N GLN A 201 16.89 -5.06 16.56
CA GLN A 201 17.86 -3.98 16.59
C GLN A 201 17.44 -2.81 15.70
N ILE A 202 16.89 -3.10 14.52
CA ILE A 202 16.29 -2.07 13.66
C ILE A 202 15.14 -1.37 14.38
N PHE A 203 14.20 -2.13 14.96
CA PHE A 203 13.07 -1.57 15.69
C PHE A 203 13.54 -0.72 16.87
N LYS A 204 14.48 -1.21 17.68
CA LYS A 204 15.05 -0.48 18.82
C LYS A 204 15.76 0.81 18.38
N LYS A 205 16.54 0.75 17.31
CA LYS A 205 17.27 1.89 16.74
C LYS A 205 16.31 3.02 16.32
N HIS A 206 15.17 2.67 15.73
CA HIS A 206 14.18 3.62 15.21
C HIS A 206 12.98 3.84 16.14
N LEU A 207 13.02 3.31 17.37
CA LEU A 207 11.92 3.41 18.33
C LEU A 207 11.51 4.87 18.61
N ARG A 208 12.47 5.81 18.63
CA ARG A 208 12.18 7.24 18.83
C ARG A 208 11.25 7.83 17.77
N GLU A 209 11.35 7.34 16.53
CA GLU A 209 10.51 7.76 15.41
C GLU A 209 9.14 7.08 15.46
N PHE A 210 9.11 5.78 15.78
CA PHE A 210 7.86 5.02 15.81
C PHE A 210 6.99 5.29 17.04
N TYR A 211 7.59 5.46 18.21
CA TYR A 211 6.87 5.49 19.49
C TYR A 211 5.77 6.56 19.56
N PRO A 212 5.99 7.82 19.13
CA PRO A 212 4.92 8.82 19.11
C PRO A 212 3.74 8.47 18.20
N LEU A 213 3.99 7.77 17.09
CA LEU A 213 2.96 7.36 16.14
C LEU A 213 2.16 6.17 16.69
N ILE A 214 2.86 5.17 17.17
CA ILE A 214 2.29 3.95 17.78
C ILE A 214 1.41 4.32 19.00
N THR A 215 1.85 5.25 19.85
CA THR A 215 1.09 5.66 21.03
C THR A 215 -0.19 6.44 20.69
N LYS A 216 -0.19 7.24 19.62
CA LYS A 216 -1.43 7.88 19.13
C LYS A 216 -2.49 6.85 18.69
N LEU A 217 -2.07 5.69 18.20
CA LEU A 217 -2.98 4.63 17.77
C LEU A 217 -3.60 3.82 18.92
N ILE A 218 -3.18 4.03 20.18
CA ILE A 218 -3.78 3.33 21.34
C ILE A 218 -5.27 3.63 21.47
N CYS A 219 -5.66 4.87 21.14
CA CYS A 219 -7.05 5.33 21.16
C CYS A 219 -7.76 5.15 19.82
N CYS A 220 -7.20 4.38 18.88
CA CYS A 220 -7.80 4.16 17.57
C CYS A 220 -9.19 3.53 17.70
N ASP A 221 -10.19 4.13 17.05
CA ASP A 221 -11.56 3.64 17.05
C ASP A 221 -11.68 2.21 16.49
N GLN A 222 -10.75 1.82 15.61
CA GLN A 222 -10.69 0.48 15.04
C GLN A 222 -10.12 -0.53 16.04
N MET A 223 -10.99 -1.43 16.51
CA MET A 223 -10.61 -2.51 17.44
C MET A 223 -9.49 -3.38 16.88
N ASP A 224 -9.54 -3.76 15.61
CA ASP A 224 -8.54 -4.63 14.99
C ASP A 224 -7.16 -3.97 14.89
N VAL A 225 -7.13 -2.64 14.67
CA VAL A 225 -5.87 -1.86 14.71
C VAL A 225 -5.28 -1.88 16.11
N ARG A 226 -6.11 -1.68 17.15
CA ARG A 226 -5.66 -1.78 18.55
C ARG A 226 -5.21 -3.19 18.92
N GLY A 227 -5.83 -4.22 18.37
CA GLY A 227 -5.40 -5.62 18.52
C GLY A 227 -3.98 -5.83 17.96
N ALA A 228 -3.75 -5.44 16.70
CA ALA A 228 -2.44 -5.52 16.06
C ALA A 228 -1.37 -4.68 16.79
N LEU A 229 -1.77 -3.54 17.37
CA LEU A 229 -0.90 -2.71 18.22
C LEU A 229 -0.50 -3.45 19.51
N GLY A 230 -1.43 -4.15 20.14
CA GLY A 230 -1.18 -4.99 21.32
C GLY A 230 -0.18 -6.11 21.02
N ASP A 231 -0.29 -6.75 19.86
CA ASP A 231 0.69 -7.74 19.38
C ASP A 231 2.07 -7.13 19.20
N LEU A 232 2.14 -5.93 18.61
CA LEU A 232 3.40 -5.20 18.42
C LEU A 232 4.07 -4.86 19.76
N PHE A 233 3.31 -4.35 20.72
CA PHE A 233 3.83 -4.07 22.05
C PHE A 233 4.36 -5.33 22.75
N SER A 234 3.59 -6.41 22.68
CA SER A 234 3.97 -7.69 23.29
C SER A 234 5.25 -8.25 22.69
N LYS A 235 5.43 -8.12 21.37
CA LYS A 235 6.60 -8.67 20.66
C LYS A 235 7.84 -7.79 20.71
N GLN A 236 7.68 -6.46 20.59
CA GLN A 236 8.81 -5.55 20.37
C GLN A 236 9.11 -4.67 21.60
N LEU A 237 8.10 -4.29 22.41
CA LEU A 237 8.34 -3.42 23.58
C LEU A 237 8.56 -4.20 24.86
N THR A 238 7.82 -5.29 25.12
CA THR A 238 8.01 -6.11 26.32
C THR A 238 9.47 -6.58 26.49
N PRO A 239 10.18 -7.03 25.43
CA PRO A 239 11.59 -7.42 25.56
C PRO A 239 12.56 -6.25 25.80
N LEU A 240 12.11 -5.00 25.60
CA LEU A 240 12.93 -3.79 25.79
C LEU A 240 12.74 -3.18 27.18
N MET A 241 11.75 -3.64 27.96
CA MET A 241 11.54 -3.18 29.33
C MET A 241 12.46 -3.94 30.30
N PRO A 242 13.05 -3.25 31.29
CA PRO A 242 13.95 -3.84 32.28
C PRO A 242 13.26 -4.81 33.25
#